data_AF-A0AAU9HR12-F1
#
_entry.id   AF-A0AAU9HR12-F1
#
_cell.length_a   1.000
_cell.length_b   1.000
_cell.length_c   1.000
_cell.angle_alpha   90.00
_cell.angle_beta   90.00
_cell.angle_gamma   90.00
#
_symmetry.space_group_name_H-M   'P 1'
#
loop_
_entity.id
_entity.type
_entity.pdbx_description
1 polymer ?
#
loop_
_entity_poly.entity_id
_entity_poly.type
_entity_poly.pdbx_seq_one_letter_code
_entity_poly.pdbx_strand_id
1 'polypeptide(L)'
;MSRKANHYLYGSISWVFLAACLNVSAEQTEMQRLYDFDEKVHYKQTQIDTNNYHLEIQSDDYPHFKNQSVFLLRHANRLCRDNPFMLKVTEGVQEYERFPTKPRAYQPPLSVFVQCEIPAEKTSKK
;
A
#
# COMPACT_ATOMS: atom_id res chain seq x y z
N MET A 1 -75.52 -25.71 -10.22
CA MET A 1 -74.07 -25.46 -10.47
C MET A 1 -73.71 -24.14 -9.80
N SER A 2 -73.37 -24.09 -8.50
CA SER A 2 -72.03 -24.23 -7.90
C SER A 2 -70.92 -23.44 -8.60
N ARG A 3 -70.21 -22.61 -7.78
CA ARG A 3 -68.91 -21.89 -7.95
C ARG A 3 -69.09 -20.36 -7.93
N LYS A 4 -68.36 -19.54 -7.16
CA LYS A 4 -67.27 -19.66 -6.17
C LYS A 4 -67.22 -18.33 -5.39
N ALA A 5 -66.80 -18.39 -4.13
CA ALA A 5 -66.53 -17.23 -3.27
C ALA A 5 -65.39 -16.36 -3.81
N ASN A 6 -65.50 -15.04 -3.61
CA ASN A 6 -64.47 -14.07 -3.94
C ASN A 6 -64.06 -13.34 -2.65
N HIS A 7 -63.05 -13.88 -1.97
CA HIS A 7 -62.40 -13.21 -0.85
C HIS A 7 -61.15 -12.51 -1.38
N TYR A 8 -61.19 -11.19 -1.45
CA TYR A 8 -59.98 -10.37 -1.49
C TYR A 8 -59.85 -9.72 -0.11
N LEU A 9 -58.93 -10.24 0.70
CA LEU A 9 -58.63 -9.71 2.02
C LEU A 9 -57.16 -9.30 2.08
N TYR A 10 -56.98 -7.99 2.22
CA TYR A 10 -55.86 -7.23 2.79
C TYR A 10 -54.43 -7.59 2.36
N GLY A 11 -53.90 -6.74 1.48
CA GLY A 11 -52.49 -6.41 1.46
C GLY A 11 -52.08 -5.72 2.76
N SER A 12 -51.00 -6.18 3.36
CA SER A 12 -50.15 -5.38 4.24
C SER A 12 -48.72 -5.63 3.82
N ILE A 13 -48.20 -4.69 3.03
CA ILE A 13 -46.80 -4.62 2.64
C ILE A 13 -46.03 -4.23 3.90
N SER A 14 -45.43 -5.22 4.56
CA SER A 14 -44.46 -4.97 5.64
C SER A 14 -43.15 -4.54 4.98
N TRP A 15 -43.00 -3.22 4.85
CA TRP A 15 -41.78 -2.56 4.40
C TRP A 15 -41.07 -1.96 5.62
N VAL A 16 -39.75 -1.92 5.52
CA VAL A 16 -38.81 -1.23 6.41
C VAL A 16 -38.35 -2.03 7.64
N PHE A 17 -37.29 -2.81 7.45
CA PHE A 17 -36.13 -2.81 8.35
C PHE A 17 -34.86 -3.14 7.55
N LEU A 18 -34.42 -2.22 6.70
CA LEU A 18 -33.01 -2.15 6.30
C LEU A 18 -32.36 -1.04 7.12
N ALA A 19 -31.99 -1.38 8.35
CA ALA A 19 -30.99 -0.61 9.08
C ALA A 19 -29.66 -0.78 8.32
N ALA A 20 -29.30 0.22 7.52
CA ALA A 20 -28.02 0.26 6.85
C ALA A 20 -26.90 0.23 7.89
N CYS A 21 -26.00 -0.75 7.79
CA CYS A 21 -24.71 -0.67 8.45
C CYS A 21 -23.96 0.54 7.88
N LEU A 22 -23.95 1.64 8.64
CA LEU A 22 -22.97 2.69 8.43
C LEU A 22 -21.60 2.09 8.77
N ASN A 23 -20.91 1.57 7.76
CA ASN A 23 -19.49 1.27 7.87
C ASN A 23 -18.80 2.61 8.10
N VAL A 24 -18.48 2.92 9.35
CA VAL A 24 -17.49 3.96 9.64
C VAL A 24 -16.18 3.40 9.09
N SER A 25 -15.82 3.85 7.89
CA SER A 25 -14.49 3.57 7.35
C SER A 25 -13.54 4.36 8.24
N ALA A 26 -13.04 3.73 9.30
CA ALA A 26 -11.77 4.16 9.87
C ALA A 26 -10.82 4.28 8.68
N GLU A 27 -10.14 5.42 8.56
CA GLU A 27 -9.11 5.65 7.55
C GLU A 27 -7.99 4.64 7.79
N GLN A 28 -8.20 3.41 7.32
CA GLN A 28 -7.21 2.35 7.36
C GLN A 28 -6.24 2.71 6.25
N THR A 29 -5.09 3.22 6.65
CA THR A 29 -3.89 3.30 5.85
C THR A 29 -3.66 1.93 5.20
N GLU A 30 -4.17 1.73 3.99
CA GLU A 30 -4.23 0.42 3.36
C GLU A 30 -2.82 0.02 2.91
N MET A 31 -2.26 -0.99 3.57
CA MET A 31 -0.97 -1.58 3.17
C MET A 31 -1.17 -2.44 1.93
N GLN A 32 -0.50 -2.06 0.84
CA GLN A 32 -0.54 -2.78 -0.43
C GLN A 32 0.69 -3.68 -0.57
N ARG A 33 0.49 -4.94 -0.97
CA ARG A 33 1.55 -5.86 -1.37
C ARG A 33 1.67 -5.84 -2.88
N LEU A 34 2.86 -5.53 -3.38
CA LEU A 34 3.09 -5.19 -4.78
C LEU A 34 4.36 -5.89 -5.29
N TYR A 35 4.51 -5.90 -6.61
CA TYR A 35 5.66 -6.47 -7.29
C TYR A 35 6.13 -5.54 -8.42
N ASP A 36 7.42 -5.27 -8.49
CA ASP A 36 8.06 -4.57 -9.61
C ASP A 36 8.69 -5.60 -10.56
N PHE A 37 8.24 -5.59 -11.81
CA PHE A 37 8.69 -6.56 -12.82
C PHE A 37 10.08 -6.27 -13.39
N ASP A 38 10.53 -5.01 -13.37
CA ASP A 38 11.81 -4.60 -13.95
C ASP A 38 12.96 -5.06 -13.05
N GLU A 39 12.87 -4.73 -11.76
CA GLU A 39 13.86 -5.06 -10.74
C GLU A 39 13.57 -6.39 -10.04
N LYS A 40 12.40 -6.99 -10.33
CA LYS A 40 11.92 -8.28 -9.83
C LYS A 40 11.82 -8.34 -8.30
N VAL A 41 11.34 -7.27 -7.67
CA VAL A 41 11.24 -7.15 -6.21
C VAL A 41 9.79 -7.16 -5.73
N HIS A 42 9.53 -7.91 -4.67
CA HIS A 42 8.30 -7.77 -3.89
C HIS A 42 8.46 -6.64 -2.89
N TYR A 43 7.41 -5.86 -2.69
CA TYR A 43 7.42 -4.80 -1.67
C TYR A 43 6.05 -4.59 -1.06
N LYS A 44 6.06 -4.02 0.14
CA LYS A 44 4.87 -3.44 0.76
C LYS A 44 4.94 -1.93 0.68
N GLN A 45 3.82 -1.30 0.40
CA GLN A 45 3.67 0.15 0.42
C GLN A 45 2.52 0.54 1.32
N THR A 46 2.79 1.47 2.22
CA THR A 46 1.81 2.06 3.11
C THR A 46 1.82 3.57 2.86
N GLN A 47 0.72 4.12 2.35
CA GLN A 47 0.58 5.56 2.15
C GLN A 47 0.14 6.22 3.46
N ILE A 48 1.05 6.93 4.13
CA ILE A 48 0.78 7.54 5.44
C ILE A 48 -0.03 8.83 5.26
N ASP A 49 0.30 9.63 4.25
CA ASP A 49 -0.51 10.77 3.82
C ASP A 49 -0.26 11.09 2.32
N THR A 50 -0.59 12.31 1.88
CA THR A 50 -0.44 12.72 0.47
C THR A 50 1.01 12.72 -0.02
N ASN A 51 1.99 12.94 0.87
CA ASN A 51 3.41 13.11 0.51
C ASN A 51 4.35 12.16 1.27
N ASN A 52 3.81 11.35 2.19
CA ASN A 52 4.60 10.46 3.03
C ASN A 52 4.20 9.00 2.81
N TYR A 53 5.21 8.16 2.57
CA TYR A 53 5.05 6.75 2.28
C TYR A 53 6.03 5.92 3.11
N HIS A 54 5.62 4.72 3.50
CA HIS A 54 6.50 3.71 4.06
C HIS A 54 6.60 2.52 3.10
N LEU A 55 7.83 2.09 2.84
CA LEU A 55 8.16 1.00 1.93
C LEU A 55 8.92 -0.10 2.68
N GLU A 56 8.50 -1.35 2.49
CA GLU A 56 9.24 -2.55 2.91
C GLU A 56 9.58 -3.40 1.69
N ILE A 57 10.83 -3.32 1.23
CA ILE A 57 11.30 -4.03 0.02
C ILE A 57 11.88 -5.37 0.45
N GLN A 58 11.30 -6.46 -0.03
CA GLN A 58 11.65 -7.80 0.43
C GLN A 58 13.03 -8.22 -0.08
N SER A 59 13.78 -8.90 0.79
CA SER A 59 15.07 -9.50 0.44
C SER A 59 14.86 -10.96 0.08
N ASP A 60 14.48 -11.20 -1.18
CA ASP A 60 14.18 -12.55 -1.66
C ASP A 60 15.47 -13.38 -1.89
N ASP A 61 16.56 -12.74 -2.33
CA ASP A 61 17.90 -13.33 -2.41
C ASP A 61 19.04 -12.28 -2.29
N TYR A 62 20.31 -12.71 -2.20
CA TYR A 62 21.47 -11.82 -2.04
C TYR A 62 21.81 -10.97 -3.29
N PRO A 63 21.81 -11.51 -4.52
CA PRO A 63 21.89 -10.69 -5.74
C PRO A 63 20.87 -9.54 -5.80
N HIS A 64 19.73 -9.66 -5.10
CA HIS A 64 18.66 -8.67 -5.15
C HIS A 64 18.92 -7.39 -4.35
N PHE A 65 19.93 -7.27 -3.48
CA PHE A 65 20.14 -5.99 -2.76
C PHE A 65 20.39 -4.80 -3.69
N LYS A 66 21.15 -5.04 -4.78
CA LYS A 66 21.36 -4.02 -5.81
C LYS A 66 20.02 -3.62 -6.43
N ASN A 67 19.18 -4.59 -6.76
CA ASN A 67 17.86 -4.36 -7.34
C ASN A 67 16.94 -3.61 -6.37
N GLN A 68 16.99 -3.93 -5.07
CA GLN A 68 16.25 -3.19 -4.04
C GLN A 68 16.63 -1.70 -4.03
N SER A 69 17.93 -1.39 -4.15
CA SER A 69 18.43 -0.02 -4.16
C SER A 69 18.00 0.75 -5.42
N VAL A 70 18.10 0.12 -6.59
CA VAL A 70 17.67 0.71 -7.86
C VAL A 70 16.16 0.91 -7.87
N PHE A 71 15.40 -0.11 -7.45
CA PHE A 71 13.95 -0.03 -7.27
C PHE A 71 13.57 1.13 -6.35
N LEU A 72 14.18 1.22 -5.16
CA LEU A 72 13.86 2.25 -4.17
C LEU A 72 13.95 3.66 -4.76
N LEU A 73 15.07 3.99 -5.41
CA LEU A 73 15.29 5.31 -5.98
C LEU A 73 14.29 5.61 -7.10
N ARG A 74 14.07 4.64 -8.00
CA ARG A 74 13.19 4.81 -9.16
C ARG A 74 11.72 4.90 -8.74
N HIS A 75 11.31 4.10 -7.75
CA HIS A 75 9.95 4.08 -7.21
C HIS A 75 9.66 5.33 -6.37
N ALA A 76 10.59 5.77 -5.52
CA ALA A 76 10.46 7.01 -4.77
C ALA A 76 10.28 8.22 -5.70
N ASN A 77 11.07 8.29 -6.78
CA ASN A 77 10.93 9.34 -7.79
C ASN A 77 9.53 9.35 -8.44
N ARG A 78 8.98 8.17 -8.76
CA ARG A 78 7.62 8.04 -9.30
C ARG A 78 6.54 8.44 -8.29
N LEU A 79 6.66 7.98 -7.04
CA LEU A 79 5.73 8.34 -5.96
C LEU A 79 5.68 9.86 -5.79
N CYS A 80 6.83 10.51 -5.83
CA CYS A 80 6.96 11.95 -5.69
C CYS A 80 6.75 12.73 -6.99
N ARG A 81 6.34 12.07 -8.09
CA ARG A 81 6.06 12.72 -9.39
C ARG A 81 7.22 13.58 -9.86
N ASP A 82 8.43 13.02 -9.80
CA ASP A 82 9.69 13.67 -10.18
C ASP A 82 10.08 14.90 -9.32
N ASN A 83 9.39 15.15 -8.21
CA ASN A 83 9.81 16.16 -7.24
C ASN A 83 10.92 15.61 -6.34
N PRO A 84 11.78 16.48 -5.77
CA PRO A 84 12.76 16.07 -4.78
C PRO A 84 12.10 15.32 -3.60
N PHE A 85 12.85 14.39 -3.01
CA PHE A 85 12.37 13.58 -1.92
C PHE A 85 13.49 13.24 -0.94
N MET A 86 13.10 13.02 0.32
CA MET A 86 13.99 12.52 1.36
C MET A 86 13.71 11.04 1.61
N LEU A 87 14.79 10.27 1.77
CA LEU A 87 14.73 8.87 2.18
C LEU A 87 15.28 8.73 3.60
N LYS A 88 14.47 8.20 4.51
CA LYS A 88 14.91 7.76 5.83
C LYS A 88 14.91 6.24 5.85
N VAL A 89 16.09 5.66 5.65
CA VAL A 89 16.30 4.21 5.76
C VAL A 89 16.39 3.84 7.24
N THR A 90 15.51 2.95 7.69
CA THR A 90 15.45 2.57 9.11
C THR A 90 16.09 1.21 9.36
N GLU A 91 15.98 0.27 8.43
CA GLU A 91 16.45 -1.11 8.58
C GLU A 91 16.78 -1.76 7.22
N GLY A 92 17.47 -2.90 7.22
CA GLY A 92 17.67 -3.73 6.02
C GLY A 92 18.77 -3.29 5.07
N VAL A 93 19.67 -2.39 5.51
CA VAL A 93 20.91 -2.11 4.78
C VAL A 93 21.82 -3.34 4.88
N GLN A 94 22.18 -3.90 3.72
CA GLN A 94 22.97 -5.13 3.66
C GLN A 94 24.47 -4.83 3.57
N GLU A 95 25.26 -5.58 4.32
CA GLU A 95 26.71 -5.56 4.20
C GLU A 95 27.17 -6.32 2.95
N TYR A 96 28.17 -5.76 2.26
CA TYR A 96 28.79 -6.39 1.10
C TYR A 96 30.16 -6.97 1.47
N GLU A 97 30.26 -8.30 1.56
CA GLU A 97 31.55 -8.98 1.65
C GLU A 97 31.80 -9.77 0.36
N ARG A 98 32.92 -9.51 -0.32
CA ARG A 98 33.23 -10.22 -1.58
C ARG A 98 33.42 -11.72 -1.38
N PHE A 99 33.95 -12.14 -0.22
CA PHE A 99 34.32 -13.53 0.06
C PHE A 99 33.81 -13.97 1.45
N PRO A 100 32.53 -14.37 1.56
CA PRO A 100 32.01 -14.86 2.83
C PRO A 100 32.66 -16.20 3.19
N THR A 101 33.22 -16.29 4.40
CA THR A 101 33.81 -17.55 4.92
C THR A 101 32.78 -18.45 5.61
N LYS A 102 31.52 -17.99 5.73
CA LYS A 102 30.39 -18.70 6.34
C LYS A 102 29.11 -18.40 5.54
N PRO A 103 28.09 -19.26 5.57
CA PRO A 103 26.78 -18.94 5.02
C PRO A 103 26.22 -17.64 5.62
N ARG A 104 25.70 -16.75 4.79
CA ARG A 104 25.10 -15.50 5.26
C ARG A 104 23.76 -15.77 5.95
N ALA A 105 23.47 -15.02 7.00
CA ALA A 105 22.15 -14.99 7.60
C ALA A 105 21.13 -14.36 6.64
N TYR A 106 19.87 -14.76 6.79
CA TYR A 106 18.75 -14.13 6.10
C TYR A 106 18.72 -12.64 6.43
N GLN A 107 18.54 -11.81 5.40
CA GLN A 107 18.55 -10.35 5.53
C GLN A 107 17.11 -9.86 5.73
N PRO A 108 16.88 -8.92 6.67
CA PRO A 108 15.57 -8.31 6.79
C PRO A 108 15.24 -7.46 5.56
N PRO A 109 13.95 -7.16 5.31
CA PRO A 109 13.53 -6.23 4.26
C PRO A 109 14.18 -4.86 4.42
N LEU A 110 14.48 -4.20 3.29
CA LEU A 110 14.89 -2.80 3.28
C LEU A 110 13.68 -1.92 3.61
N SER A 111 13.69 -1.31 4.80
CA SER A 111 12.60 -0.51 5.34
C SER A 111 12.92 0.98 5.26
N VAL A 112 12.07 1.74 4.57
CA VAL A 112 12.34 3.13 4.21
C VAL A 112 11.09 3.99 4.32
N PHE A 113 11.23 5.17 4.91
CA PHE A 113 10.24 6.23 4.83
C PHE A 113 10.62 7.21 3.71
N VAL A 114 9.68 7.47 2.81
CA VAL A 114 9.82 8.39 1.68
C VAL A 114 8.97 9.62 1.94
N GLN A 115 9.60 10.79 1.92
CA GLN A 115 8.94 12.07 2.06
C GLN A 115 9.14 12.90 0.79
N CYS A 116 8.06 13.19 0.09
CA CYS A 116 8.08 14.04 -1.09
C CYS A 116 8.09 15.52 -0.71
N GLU A 117 8.93 16.31 -1.35
CA GLU A 117 8.91 17.77 -1.21
C GLU A 117 7.75 18.36 -2.01
N ILE A 118 7.01 19.28 -1.40
CA ILE A 118 5.94 20.00 -2.08
C ILE A 118 6.56 21.20 -2.81
N PRO A 119 6.34 21.37 -4.12
CA PRO A 119 6.76 22.57 -4.82
C PRO A 119 6.17 23.82 -4.17
N ALA A 120 6.99 24.86 -3.98
CA ALA A 120 6.62 26.11 -3.30
C ALA A 120 5.39 26.83 -3.91
N GLU A 121 4.99 26.48 -5.13
CA GLU A 121 3.83 27.07 -5.80
C GLU A 121 2.48 26.57 -5.25
N LYS A 122 2.43 25.39 -4.61
CA LYS A 122 1.18 24.78 -4.11
C LYS A 122 0.81 25.16 -2.68
N THR A 123 1.69 25.83 -1.95
CA THR A 123 1.47 26.27 -0.57
C THR A 123 0.81 27.65 -0.45
N SER A 124 0.69 28.42 -1.54
CA SER A 124 0.13 29.79 -1.54
C SER A 124 -1.39 29.87 -1.79
N LYS A 125 -2.08 28.75 -2.05
CA LYS A 125 -3.55 28.72 -2.12
C LYS A 125 -4.11 28.03 -0.87
N LYS A 126 -4.15 28.76 0.24
CA LYS A 126 -4.95 28.40 1.41
C LYS A 126 -5.69 29.63 1.90
#